data_AF-A0A6I5NAP4-F1
#
_entry.id   AF-A0A6I5NAP4-F1
#
_cell.length_a   1.000
_cell.length_b   1.000
_cell.length_c   1.000
_cell.angle_alpha   90.00
_cell.angle_beta   90.00
_cell.angle_gamma   90.00
#
_symmetry.space_group_name_H-M   'P 1'
#
loop_
_entity.id
_entity.type
_entity.pdbx_description
1 polymer ?
#
loop_
_entity_poly.entity_id
_entity_poly.type
_entity_poly.pdbx_seq_one_letter_code
_entity_poly.pdbx_strand_id
1 'polypeptide(L)'
;MKFGKLIGFLLFAVLLYVLWQVRQVLLLAFAAIVFATVMNRLVRQIRRLPVKRSFAVAIAVLLVLGTLIGVAAFIGPSLINKLSELTKLSDLGLTRIQNWYQQLRGLAPGQFLDNLSPQEVLERLYSANPNWTGGFFRVFSGSVDFLLDSLLVIVITIMLLANPTPYRRTFLLAFPRFYRARADQILTDCEASLVGWSIGILFNMSVITLCSGIGLWLLGVPLPMVNAVIAGLLTFVPNVGPVLSVIPPALMAISVAPWKVLAVIALYIGIQQIESNLLTPLVMKQQVSLLPAVTLLSQVIFAVFFGLLGLFLALPLVVILQVWLKELLVEDILNSWTQPVRKLGQRSSLSDHTQVSSG
;
A
#
# COMPACT_ATOMS: atom_id res chain seq x y z
N MET A 1 20.81 -39.08 19.98
CA MET A 1 19.57 -38.51 19.39
C MET A 1 19.61 -38.76 17.89
N LYS A 2 18.48 -39.19 17.32
CA LYS A 2 18.35 -39.96 16.06
C LYS A 2 18.93 -39.21 14.84
N PHE A 3 19.81 -39.84 14.06
CA PHE A 3 20.40 -39.33 12.81
C PHE A 3 19.36 -38.75 11.85
N GLY A 4 18.16 -39.36 11.78
CA GLY A 4 17.03 -38.85 11.00
C GLY A 4 16.46 -37.50 11.49
N LYS A 5 16.53 -37.18 12.79
CA LYS A 5 16.15 -35.85 13.30
C LYS A 5 17.17 -34.79 12.91
N LEU A 6 18.45 -35.15 12.86
CA LEU A 6 19.53 -34.25 12.43
C LEU A 6 19.41 -33.93 10.93
N ILE A 7 19.15 -34.96 10.10
CA ILE A 7 18.88 -34.79 8.66
C ILE A 7 17.61 -33.98 8.42
N GLY A 8 16.54 -34.25 9.16
CA GLY A 8 15.31 -33.45 9.06
C GLY A 8 15.54 -31.99 9.43
N PHE A 9 16.31 -31.72 10.49
CA PHE A 9 16.67 -30.37 10.90
C PHE A 9 17.55 -29.66 9.85
N LEU A 10 18.55 -30.34 9.29
CA LEU A 10 19.39 -29.81 8.22
C LEU A 10 18.57 -29.48 6.96
N LEU A 11 17.69 -30.39 6.53
CA LEU A 11 16.78 -30.15 5.40
C LEU A 11 15.87 -28.95 5.65
N PHE A 12 15.32 -28.82 6.86
CA PHE A 12 14.50 -27.68 7.24
C PHE A 12 15.29 -26.36 7.23
N ALA A 13 16.53 -26.37 7.74
CA ALA A 13 17.41 -25.20 7.72
C ALA A 13 17.81 -24.80 6.29
N VAL A 14 18.12 -25.76 5.42
CA VAL A 14 18.40 -25.51 4.00
C VAL A 14 17.17 -24.94 3.29
N LEU A 15 15.98 -25.48 3.56
CA LEU A 15 14.74 -24.96 3.00
C LEU A 15 14.50 -23.50 3.41
N LEU A 16 14.70 -23.17 4.70
CA LEU A 16 14.59 -21.79 5.19
C LEU A 16 15.63 -20.86 4.55
N TYR A 17 16.87 -21.33 4.37
CA TYR A 17 17.92 -20.56 3.71
C TYR A 17 17.57 -20.26 2.25
N VAL A 18 17.08 -21.27 1.51
CA VAL A 18 16.61 -21.10 0.12
C VAL A 18 15.46 -20.10 0.07
N LEU A 19 14.45 -20.23 0.95
CA LEU A 19 13.34 -19.27 1.04
C LEU A 19 13.81 -17.85 1.32
N TRP A 20 14.78 -17.68 2.22
CA TRP A 20 15.38 -16.38 2.51
C TRP A 20 16.09 -15.78 1.30
N GLN A 21 16.76 -16.61 0.49
CA GLN A 21 17.45 -16.18 -0.72
C GLN A 21 16.48 -15.75 -1.82
N VAL A 22 15.35 -16.46 -1.99
CA VAL A 22 14.35 -16.14 -3.03
C VAL A 22 13.25 -15.17 -2.56
N ARG A 23 13.36 -14.63 -1.35
CA ARG A 23 12.31 -13.80 -0.72
C ARG A 23 11.88 -12.61 -1.58
N GLN A 24 12.82 -11.99 -2.29
CA GLN A 24 12.53 -10.84 -3.16
C GLN A 24 11.73 -11.27 -4.40
N VAL A 25 12.09 -12.40 -5.02
CA VAL A 25 11.34 -12.97 -6.15
C VAL A 25 9.92 -13.38 -5.72
N LEU A 26 9.78 -13.97 -4.53
CA LEU A 26 8.47 -14.29 -3.95
C LEU A 26 7.63 -13.02 -3.72
N LEU A 27 8.23 -11.94 -3.23
CA LEU A 27 7.56 -10.66 -3.04
C LEU A 27 7.12 -10.05 -4.38
N LEU A 28 7.95 -10.12 -5.43
CA LEU A 28 7.59 -9.65 -6.78
C LEU A 28 6.46 -10.49 -7.39
N ALA A 29 6.51 -11.81 -7.24
CA ALA A 29 5.42 -12.69 -7.68
C ALA A 29 4.12 -12.37 -6.94
N PHE A 30 4.21 -12.12 -5.62
CA PHE A 30 3.08 -11.69 -4.83
C PHE A 30 2.54 -10.31 -5.27
N ALA A 31 3.41 -9.35 -5.55
CA ALA A 31 3.02 -8.06 -6.13
C ALA A 31 2.24 -8.27 -7.43
N ALA A 32 2.75 -9.12 -8.32
CA ALA A 32 2.11 -9.41 -9.59
C ALA A 32 0.73 -10.05 -9.42
N ILE A 33 0.54 -10.92 -8.42
CA ILE A 33 -0.76 -11.51 -8.07
C ILE A 33 -1.73 -10.44 -7.55
N VAL A 34 -1.28 -9.56 -6.65
CA VAL A 34 -2.10 -8.46 -6.13
C VAL A 34 -2.52 -7.55 -7.28
N PHE A 35 -1.58 -7.09 -8.10
CA PHE A 35 -1.86 -6.27 -9.28
C PHE A 35 -2.81 -6.97 -10.26
N ALA A 36 -2.58 -8.25 -10.57
CA ALA A 36 -3.48 -9.01 -11.45
C ALA A 36 -4.89 -9.11 -10.86
N THR A 37 -5.03 -9.33 -9.56
CA THR A 37 -6.32 -9.44 -8.87
C THR A 37 -7.09 -8.12 -8.93
N VAL A 38 -6.43 -6.99 -8.67
CA VAL A 38 -7.02 -5.65 -8.74
C VAL A 38 -7.35 -5.29 -10.20
N MET A 39 -6.42 -5.49 -11.13
CA MET A 39 -6.66 -5.23 -12.56
C MET A 39 -7.76 -6.12 -13.14
N ASN A 40 -7.97 -7.32 -12.62
CA ASN A 40 -9.08 -8.18 -13.06
C ASN A 40 -10.45 -7.53 -12.81
N ARG A 41 -10.57 -6.63 -11.82
CA ARG A 41 -11.78 -5.80 -11.66
C ARG A 41 -11.98 -4.86 -12.84
N LEU A 42 -10.93 -4.15 -13.27
CA LEU A 42 -10.97 -3.27 -14.44
C LEU A 42 -11.26 -4.04 -15.73
N VAL A 43 -10.60 -5.19 -15.93
CA VAL A 43 -10.85 -6.06 -17.09
C VAL A 43 -12.31 -6.52 -17.12
N ARG A 44 -12.89 -6.91 -15.99
CA ARG A 44 -14.31 -7.28 -15.89
C ARG A 44 -15.25 -6.12 -16.25
N GLN A 45 -14.90 -4.88 -15.89
CA GLN A 45 -15.67 -3.70 -16.28
C GLN A 45 -15.58 -3.42 -17.78
N ILE A 46 -14.38 -3.51 -18.37
CA ILE A 46 -14.18 -3.33 -19.82
C ILE A 46 -14.90 -4.43 -20.62
N ARG A 47 -14.91 -5.67 -20.11
CA ARG A 47 -15.64 -6.80 -20.71
C ARG A 47 -17.17 -6.69 -20.66
N ARG A 48 -17.73 -5.64 -20.04
CA ARG A 48 -19.15 -5.29 -20.25
C ARG A 48 -19.39 -4.82 -21.69
N LEU A 49 -18.35 -4.38 -22.38
CA LEU A 49 -18.33 -4.15 -23.83
C LEU A 49 -18.05 -5.48 -24.57
N PRO A 50 -18.53 -5.65 -25.81
CA PRO A 50 -18.37 -6.88 -26.60
C PRO A 50 -16.94 -7.08 -27.15
N VAL A 51 -15.93 -7.08 -26.27
CA VAL A 51 -14.51 -7.24 -26.61
C VAL A 51 -13.97 -8.60 -26.12
N LYS A 52 -13.06 -9.22 -26.91
CA LYS A 52 -12.39 -10.47 -26.49
C LYS A 52 -11.52 -10.21 -25.25
N ARG A 53 -11.35 -11.23 -24.40
CA ARG A 53 -10.62 -11.12 -23.13
C ARG A 53 -9.21 -10.54 -23.29
N SER A 54 -8.45 -10.99 -24.30
CA SER A 54 -7.08 -10.51 -24.53
C SER A 54 -7.01 -9.01 -24.84
N PHE A 55 -7.99 -8.48 -25.57
CA PHE A 55 -8.08 -7.03 -25.82
C PHE A 55 -8.48 -6.26 -24.57
N ALA A 56 -9.43 -6.79 -23.77
CA ALA A 56 -9.79 -6.17 -22.50
C ALA A 56 -8.60 -6.09 -21.52
N VAL A 57 -7.74 -7.12 -21.51
CA VAL A 57 -6.48 -7.13 -20.76
C VAL A 57 -5.53 -6.05 -21.27
N ALA A 58 -5.28 -5.99 -22.58
CA ALA A 58 -4.40 -4.99 -23.17
C ALA A 58 -4.88 -3.56 -22.88
N ILE A 59 -6.18 -3.29 -23.05
CA ILE A 59 -6.78 -1.97 -22.76
C ILE A 59 -6.62 -1.63 -21.27
N ALA A 60 -6.88 -2.56 -20.35
CA ALA A 60 -6.73 -2.32 -18.92
C ALA A 60 -5.27 -1.99 -18.56
N VAL A 61 -4.31 -2.74 -19.09
CA VAL A 61 -2.87 -2.53 -18.84
C VAL A 61 -2.42 -1.19 -19.42
N LEU A 62 -2.79 -0.88 -20.66
CA LEU A 62 -2.45 0.40 -21.29
C LEU A 62 -3.08 1.59 -20.56
N LEU A 63 -4.31 1.45 -20.05
CA LEU A 63 -4.96 2.49 -19.26
C LEU A 63 -4.20 2.77 -17.96
N VAL A 64 -3.84 1.72 -17.22
CA VAL A 64 -3.11 1.88 -15.95
C VAL A 64 -1.71 2.43 -16.20
N LEU A 65 -0.95 1.85 -17.13
CA LEU A 65 0.39 2.31 -17.46
C LEU A 65 0.37 3.74 -18.03
N GLY A 66 -0.56 4.05 -18.92
CA GLY A 66 -0.74 5.40 -19.46
C GLY A 66 -1.08 6.42 -18.38
N THR A 67 -1.90 6.04 -17.39
CA THR A 67 -2.20 6.92 -16.24
C THR A 67 -0.94 7.15 -15.38
N LEU A 68 -0.18 6.09 -15.06
CA LEU A 68 1.04 6.21 -14.27
C LEU A 68 2.12 7.05 -14.99
N ILE A 69 2.34 6.78 -16.28
CA ILE A 69 3.30 7.52 -17.11
C ILE A 69 2.85 8.97 -17.27
N GLY A 70 1.56 9.21 -17.52
CA GLY A 70 0.99 10.56 -17.63
C GLY A 70 1.17 11.37 -16.35
N VAL A 71 0.90 10.77 -15.20
CA VAL A 71 1.12 11.40 -13.89
C VAL A 71 2.60 11.67 -13.63
N ALA A 72 3.49 10.71 -13.92
CA ALA A 72 4.93 10.90 -13.77
C ALA A 72 5.48 12.01 -14.68
N ALA A 73 5.04 12.04 -15.95
CA ALA A 73 5.42 13.08 -16.92
C ALA A 73 4.86 14.46 -16.56
N PHE A 74 3.73 14.52 -15.86
CA PHE A 74 3.17 15.78 -15.36
C PHE A 74 3.93 16.31 -14.13
N ILE A 75 4.25 15.42 -13.17
CA ILE A 75 4.90 15.79 -11.91
C ILE A 75 6.39 16.10 -12.10
N GLY A 76 7.13 15.21 -12.77
CA GLY A 76 8.59 15.24 -12.81
C GLY A 76 9.17 16.58 -13.30
N PRO A 77 8.86 17.00 -14.53
CA PRO A 77 9.35 18.27 -15.08
C PRO A 77 8.89 19.48 -14.25
N SER A 78 7.63 19.49 -13.82
CA SER A 78 7.06 20.60 -13.03
C SER A 78 7.81 20.80 -11.71
N LEU A 79 8.10 19.70 -11.01
CA LEU A 79 8.78 19.72 -9.72
C LEU A 79 10.26 20.06 -9.88
N ILE A 80 10.97 19.46 -10.86
CA ILE A 80 12.39 19.71 -11.10
C ILE A 80 12.63 21.17 -11.50
N ASN A 81 11.82 21.72 -12.40
CA ASN A 81 11.98 23.10 -12.85
C ASN A 81 11.78 24.09 -11.69
N LYS A 82 10.78 23.87 -10.83
CA LYS A 82 10.56 24.71 -9.65
C LYS A 82 11.59 24.53 -8.55
N LEU A 83 12.09 23.32 -8.30
CA LEU A 83 13.19 23.11 -7.35
C LEU A 83 14.52 23.70 -7.85
N SER A 84 14.76 23.70 -9.17
CA SER A 84 15.91 24.37 -9.78
C SER A 84 15.83 25.89 -9.61
N GLU A 85 14.64 26.49 -9.73
CA GLU A 85 14.42 27.90 -9.38
C GLU A 85 14.71 28.16 -7.89
N LEU A 86 14.26 27.28 -6.99
CA LEU A 86 14.46 27.40 -5.54
C LEU A 86 15.93 27.31 -5.11
N THR A 87 16.70 26.42 -5.74
CA THR A 87 18.14 26.27 -5.45
C THR A 87 18.95 27.47 -5.95
N LYS A 88 18.54 28.08 -7.08
CA LYS A 88 19.11 29.35 -7.56
C LYS A 88 18.69 30.57 -6.71
N LEU A 89 17.59 30.47 -5.98
CA LEU A 89 17.07 31.47 -5.05
C LEU A 89 17.41 31.16 -3.58
N SER A 90 18.34 30.24 -3.32
CA SER A 90 18.68 29.77 -1.96
C SER A 90 19.09 30.90 -1.01
N ASP A 91 19.77 31.94 -1.52
CA ASP A 91 20.06 33.16 -0.77
C ASP A 91 18.80 33.99 -0.42
N LEU A 92 17.81 34.01 -1.30
CA LEU A 92 16.54 34.73 -1.10
C LEU A 92 15.59 34.01 -0.14
N GLY A 93 15.62 32.67 -0.08
CA GLY A 93 14.87 31.90 0.90
C GLY A 93 15.39 32.13 2.33
N LEU A 94 16.72 32.10 2.50
CA LEU A 94 17.36 32.31 3.80
C LEU A 94 17.14 33.71 4.33
N THR A 95 17.33 34.73 3.48
CA THR A 95 17.08 36.12 3.86
C THR A 95 15.62 36.39 4.19
N ARG A 96 14.65 35.77 3.49
CA ARG A 96 13.22 35.89 3.84
C ARG A 96 12.87 35.25 5.18
N ILE A 97 13.43 34.07 5.49
CA ILE A 97 13.23 33.42 6.79
C ILE A 97 13.82 34.28 7.91
N GLN A 98 15.06 34.76 7.73
CA GLN A 98 15.73 35.63 8.71
C GLN A 98 14.95 36.93 8.95
N ASN A 99 14.49 37.59 7.89
CA ASN A 99 13.73 38.83 7.99
C ASN A 99 12.38 38.62 8.69
N TRP A 100 11.68 37.53 8.37
CA TRP A 100 10.42 37.19 9.04
C TRP A 100 10.63 36.82 10.51
N TYR A 101 11.70 36.09 10.83
CA TYR A 101 12.09 35.81 12.21
C TYR A 101 12.36 37.09 13.00
N GLN A 102 13.08 38.06 12.42
CA GLN A 102 13.32 39.35 13.07
C GLN A 102 12.05 40.17 13.25
N GLN A 103 11.13 40.15 12.28
CA GLN A 103 9.82 40.81 12.41
C GLN A 103 8.96 40.20 13.51
N LEU A 104 8.95 38.87 13.63
CA LEU A 104 8.24 38.17 14.71
C LEU A 104 8.85 38.45 16.09
N ARG A 105 10.19 38.48 16.18
CA ARG A 105 10.90 38.82 17.42
C ARG A 105 10.58 40.24 17.90
N GLY A 106 10.35 41.17 16.98
CA GLY A 106 9.92 42.53 17.30
C GLY A 106 8.48 42.66 17.81
N LEU A 107 7.62 41.66 17.53
CA LEU A 107 6.20 41.66 17.89
C LEU A 107 5.86 40.73 19.07
N ALA A 108 6.73 39.78 19.41
CA ALA A 108 6.53 38.81 20.49
C ALA A 108 7.74 38.80 21.46
N PRO A 109 7.63 39.40 22.67
CA PRO A 109 8.66 39.30 23.68
C PRO A 109 8.57 37.92 24.37
N GLY A 110 9.41 36.96 23.99
CA GLY A 110 9.40 35.65 24.62
C GLY A 110 10.60 34.76 24.27
N GLN A 111 11.22 34.20 25.31
CA GLN A 111 12.35 33.26 25.31
C GLN A 111 12.12 31.94 24.51
N PHE A 112 10.93 31.74 23.92
CA PHE A 112 10.62 30.55 23.11
C PHE A 112 11.28 30.58 21.73
N LEU A 113 11.58 31.76 21.18
CA LEU A 113 12.18 31.90 19.85
C LEU A 113 13.72 31.77 19.86
N ASP A 114 14.37 32.05 20.99
CA ASP A 114 15.84 32.05 21.07
C ASP A 114 16.46 30.63 20.93
N ASN A 115 15.68 29.56 21.15
CA ASN A 115 16.13 28.16 21.02
C ASN A 115 15.90 27.54 19.62
N LEU A 116 15.30 28.27 18.68
CA LEU A 116 15.02 27.80 17.32
C LEU A 116 15.69 28.74 16.33
N SER A 117 17.03 28.70 16.26
CA SER A 117 17.72 29.46 15.22
C SER A 117 17.41 28.85 13.84
N PRO A 118 17.00 29.66 12.85
CA PRO A 118 16.77 29.16 11.49
C PRO A 118 18.02 28.50 10.88
N GLN A 119 19.22 28.95 11.27
CA GLN A 119 20.48 28.33 10.87
C GLN A 119 20.62 26.90 11.40
N GLU A 120 20.34 26.61 12.67
CA GLU A 120 20.47 25.25 13.23
C GLU A 120 19.46 24.28 12.61
N VAL A 121 18.24 24.73 12.30
CA VAL A 121 17.24 23.88 11.60
C VAL A 121 17.73 23.53 10.20
N LEU A 122 18.30 24.50 9.49
CA LEU A 122 18.83 24.30 8.15
C LEU A 122 20.07 23.40 8.17
N GLU A 123 21.01 23.64 9.08
CA GLU A 123 22.19 22.81 9.26
C GLU A 123 21.82 21.39 9.67
N ARG A 124 20.80 21.19 10.52
CA ARG A 124 20.27 19.86 10.83
C ARG A 124 19.61 19.18 9.63
N LEU A 125 18.96 19.93 8.73
CA LEU A 125 18.42 19.38 7.48
C LEU A 125 19.52 19.00 6.48
N TYR A 126 20.62 19.76 6.41
CA TYR A 126 21.76 19.47 5.55
C TYR A 126 22.70 18.39 6.12
N SER A 127 22.87 18.34 7.44
CA SER A 127 23.72 17.36 8.15
C SER A 127 22.99 16.06 8.50
N ALA A 128 21.64 16.06 8.51
CA ALA A 128 20.86 14.83 8.43
C ALA A 128 21.20 14.16 7.09
N ASN A 129 22.13 13.22 7.18
CA ASN A 129 22.70 12.46 6.07
C ASN A 129 21.60 12.16 5.01
N PRO A 130 21.75 12.61 3.75
CA PRO A 130 20.71 12.54 2.72
C PRO A 130 20.42 11.10 2.26
N ASN A 131 20.78 10.08 3.02
CA ASN A 131 20.54 8.68 2.69
C ASN A 131 19.04 8.37 2.45
N TRP A 132 18.12 9.14 3.02
CA TRP A 132 16.68 8.94 2.84
C TRP A 132 16.18 9.57 1.52
N THR A 133 16.63 10.79 1.20
CA THR A 133 16.31 11.44 -0.08
C THR A 133 17.07 10.78 -1.23
N GLY A 134 18.36 10.50 -1.06
CA GLY A 134 19.18 9.75 -2.00
C GLY A 134 18.67 8.33 -2.25
N GLY A 135 18.08 7.66 -1.26
CA GLY A 135 17.42 6.36 -1.44
C GLY A 135 16.15 6.46 -2.29
N PHE A 136 15.26 7.42 -2.00
CA PHE A 136 14.05 7.67 -2.78
C PHE A 136 14.35 8.08 -4.22
N PHE A 137 15.28 9.02 -4.41
CA PHE A 137 15.69 9.46 -5.74
C PHE A 137 16.49 8.40 -6.50
N ARG A 138 17.26 7.51 -5.84
CA ARG A 138 18.00 6.41 -6.52
C ARG A 138 17.10 5.31 -7.05
N VAL A 139 15.97 5.06 -6.39
CA VAL A 139 14.91 4.18 -6.92
C VAL A 139 14.29 4.80 -8.18
N PHE A 140 14.06 6.12 -8.17
CA PHE A 140 13.51 6.85 -9.32
C PHE A 140 14.54 7.19 -10.41
N SER A 141 15.84 7.19 -10.12
CA SER A 141 16.90 7.58 -11.06
C SER A 141 17.27 6.50 -12.08
N GLY A 142 16.36 5.55 -12.35
CA GLY A 142 16.52 4.57 -13.42
C GLY A 142 17.55 3.47 -13.12
N SER A 143 17.56 2.94 -11.89
CA SER A 143 18.35 1.73 -11.60
C SER A 143 17.85 0.58 -12.50
N VAL A 144 18.77 -0.09 -13.22
CA VAL A 144 18.43 -1.20 -14.14
C VAL A 144 17.63 -2.28 -13.42
N ASP A 145 17.97 -2.57 -12.15
CA ASP A 145 17.27 -3.54 -11.32
C ASP A 145 15.78 -3.22 -11.13
N PHE A 146 15.42 -1.95 -10.93
CA PHE A 146 14.02 -1.54 -10.79
C PHE A 146 13.24 -1.75 -12.10
N LEU A 147 13.87 -1.47 -13.24
CA LEU A 147 13.27 -1.70 -14.55
C LEU A 147 13.04 -3.19 -14.81
N LEU A 148 14.01 -4.04 -14.45
CA LEU A 148 13.90 -5.50 -14.56
C LEU A 148 12.81 -6.06 -13.63
N ASP A 149 12.80 -5.64 -12.37
CA ASP A 149 11.79 -6.04 -11.38
C ASP A 149 10.39 -5.60 -11.83
N SER A 150 10.23 -4.36 -12.28
CA SER A 150 8.96 -3.84 -12.80
C SER A 150 8.52 -4.59 -14.05
N LEU A 151 9.45 -4.88 -14.98
CA LEU A 151 9.15 -5.65 -16.18
C LEU A 151 8.65 -7.05 -15.81
N LEU A 152 9.34 -7.72 -14.88
CA LEU A 152 8.96 -9.04 -14.39
C LEU A 152 7.56 -9.02 -13.77
N VAL A 153 7.26 -8.05 -12.90
CA VAL A 153 5.92 -7.88 -12.31
C VAL A 153 4.86 -7.69 -13.40
N ILE A 154 5.11 -6.80 -14.36
CA ILE A 154 4.18 -6.53 -15.47
C ILE A 154 3.93 -7.80 -16.29
N VAL A 155 4.98 -8.53 -16.67
CA VAL A 155 4.88 -9.76 -17.45
C VAL A 155 4.05 -10.81 -16.70
N ILE A 156 4.37 -11.06 -15.42
CA ILE A 156 3.62 -12.03 -14.61
C ILE A 156 2.17 -11.58 -14.42
N THR A 157 1.92 -10.29 -14.18
CA THR A 157 0.56 -9.75 -14.08
C THR A 157 -0.22 -9.98 -15.37
N ILE A 158 0.35 -9.71 -16.54
CA ILE A 158 -0.29 -9.95 -17.84
C ILE A 158 -0.59 -11.44 -18.02
N MET A 159 0.36 -12.32 -17.71
CA MET A 159 0.18 -13.78 -17.81
C MET A 159 -0.96 -14.29 -16.92
N LEU A 160 -1.01 -13.84 -15.66
CA LEU A 160 -2.07 -14.17 -14.71
C LEU A 160 -3.43 -13.63 -15.16
N LEU A 161 -3.46 -12.41 -15.70
CA LEU A 161 -4.68 -11.72 -16.09
C LEU A 161 -5.29 -12.31 -17.38
N ALA A 162 -4.42 -12.71 -18.31
CA ALA A 162 -4.81 -13.37 -19.56
C ALA A 162 -5.62 -14.63 -19.27
N ASN A 163 -5.12 -15.53 -18.41
CA ASN A 163 -5.76 -16.80 -18.07
C ASN A 163 -5.59 -17.14 -16.58
N PRO A 164 -6.44 -16.65 -15.66
CA PRO A 164 -6.27 -16.87 -14.22
C PRO A 164 -6.67 -18.26 -13.75
N THR A 165 -7.60 -18.94 -14.44
CA THR A 165 -8.17 -20.22 -14.00
C THR A 165 -7.14 -21.35 -13.89
N PRO A 166 -6.22 -21.56 -14.85
CA PRO A 166 -5.18 -22.57 -14.74
C PRO A 166 -4.26 -22.36 -13.53
N TYR A 167 -3.81 -21.13 -13.28
CA TYR A 167 -2.93 -20.83 -12.15
C TYR A 167 -3.61 -21.12 -10.81
N ARG A 168 -4.87 -20.68 -10.64
CA ARG A 168 -5.66 -20.96 -9.45
C ARG A 168 -5.87 -22.46 -9.25
N ARG A 169 -6.23 -23.20 -10.30
CA ARG A 169 -6.43 -24.66 -10.25
C ARG A 169 -5.14 -25.39 -9.86
N THR A 170 -4.01 -25.01 -10.44
CA THR A 170 -2.70 -25.60 -10.12
C THR A 170 -2.33 -25.36 -8.66
N PHE A 171 -2.55 -24.15 -8.14
CA PHE A 171 -2.32 -23.85 -6.73
C PHE A 171 -3.19 -24.73 -5.81
N LEU A 172 -4.46 -24.94 -6.15
CA LEU A 172 -5.36 -25.83 -5.39
C LEU A 172 -4.93 -27.30 -5.39
N LEU A 173 -4.13 -27.74 -6.37
CA LEU A 173 -3.62 -29.12 -6.40
C LEU A 173 -2.61 -29.40 -5.27
N ALA A 174 -1.96 -28.37 -4.73
CA ALA A 174 -1.08 -28.48 -3.58
C ALA A 174 -1.83 -28.87 -2.29
N PHE A 175 -3.15 -28.69 -2.26
CA PHE A 175 -3.99 -29.03 -1.11
C PHE A 175 -4.61 -30.44 -1.25
N PRO A 176 -4.79 -31.17 -0.13
CA PRO A 176 -5.52 -32.44 -0.10
C PRO A 176 -6.93 -32.31 -0.67
N ARG A 177 -7.43 -33.37 -1.32
CA ARG A 177 -8.72 -33.35 -2.04
C ARG A 177 -9.89 -32.86 -1.17
N PHE A 178 -9.95 -33.25 0.10
CA PHE A 178 -11.02 -32.86 1.03
C PHE A 178 -11.02 -31.35 1.35
N TYR A 179 -9.86 -30.69 1.22
CA TYR A 179 -9.69 -29.29 1.59
C TYR A 179 -9.74 -28.33 0.38
N ARG A 180 -9.69 -28.85 -0.85
CA ARG A 180 -9.64 -28.02 -2.08
C ARG A 180 -10.81 -27.05 -2.22
N ALA A 181 -12.02 -27.47 -1.85
CA ALA A 181 -13.19 -26.60 -1.91
C ALA A 181 -13.11 -25.45 -0.89
N ARG A 182 -12.64 -25.74 0.33
CA ARG A 182 -12.44 -24.72 1.38
C ARG A 182 -11.31 -23.75 1.01
N ALA A 183 -10.18 -24.26 0.53
CA ALA A 183 -9.09 -23.43 0.03
C ALA A 183 -9.52 -22.49 -1.10
N ASP A 184 -10.38 -22.97 -2.01
CA ASP A 184 -10.92 -22.14 -3.09
C ASP A 184 -11.84 -21.01 -2.59
N GLN A 185 -12.62 -21.26 -1.53
CA GLN A 185 -13.40 -20.22 -0.86
C GLN A 185 -12.50 -19.17 -0.22
N ILE A 186 -11.49 -19.59 0.55
CA ILE A 186 -10.53 -18.67 1.19
C ILE A 186 -9.81 -17.78 0.17
N LEU A 187 -9.42 -18.35 -0.99
CA LEU A 187 -8.84 -17.56 -2.08
C LEU A 187 -9.81 -16.53 -2.66
N THR A 188 -11.11 -16.86 -2.71
CA THR A 188 -12.16 -15.94 -3.14
C THR A 188 -12.33 -14.81 -2.13
N ASP A 189 -12.28 -15.11 -0.85
CA ASP A 189 -12.37 -14.10 0.23
C ASP A 189 -11.14 -13.19 0.26
N CYS A 190 -9.96 -13.74 -0.05
CA CYS A 190 -8.74 -12.96 -0.25
C CYS A 190 -8.88 -12.02 -1.45
N GLU A 191 -9.38 -12.50 -2.60
CA GLU A 191 -9.65 -11.67 -3.78
C GLU A 191 -10.62 -10.53 -3.43
N ALA A 192 -11.75 -10.85 -2.80
CA ALA A 192 -12.76 -9.86 -2.41
C ALA A 192 -12.19 -8.80 -1.46
N SER A 193 -11.44 -9.22 -0.45
CA SER A 193 -10.82 -8.33 0.55
C SER A 193 -9.77 -7.41 -0.09
N LEU A 194 -8.90 -7.95 -0.95
CA LEU A 194 -7.89 -7.18 -1.67
C LEU A 194 -8.52 -6.16 -2.63
N VAL A 195 -9.53 -6.57 -3.40
CA VAL A 195 -10.23 -5.68 -4.34
C VAL A 195 -10.98 -4.59 -3.58
N GLY A 196 -11.67 -4.94 -2.50
CA GLY A 196 -12.31 -3.97 -1.61
C GLY A 196 -11.31 -2.94 -1.12
N TRP A 197 -10.25 -3.40 -0.45
CA TRP A 197 -9.17 -2.54 0.06
C TRP A 197 -8.57 -1.62 -1.02
N SER A 198 -8.31 -2.16 -2.21
CA SER A 198 -7.76 -1.40 -3.33
C SER A 198 -8.71 -0.31 -3.84
N ILE A 199 -10.02 -0.57 -3.86
CA ILE A 199 -11.02 0.47 -4.19
C ILE A 199 -11.05 1.55 -3.11
N GLY A 200 -10.97 1.13 -1.84
CA GLY A 200 -10.93 2.03 -0.70
C GLY A 200 -9.74 2.99 -0.72
N ILE A 201 -8.53 2.47 -0.99
CA ILE A 201 -7.34 3.31 -1.09
C ILE A 201 -7.43 4.25 -2.30
N LEU A 202 -7.86 3.79 -3.47
CA LEU A 202 -8.02 4.65 -4.66
C LEU A 202 -9.03 5.79 -4.43
N PHE A 203 -10.12 5.51 -3.71
CA PHE A 203 -11.05 6.55 -3.28
C PHE A 203 -10.38 7.57 -2.37
N ASN A 204 -9.63 7.11 -1.36
CA ASN A 204 -8.92 7.98 -0.44
C ASN A 204 -7.88 8.86 -1.16
N MET A 205 -7.08 8.28 -2.06
CA MET A 205 -6.12 9.01 -2.91
C MET A 205 -6.80 10.13 -3.70
N SER A 206 -7.97 9.85 -4.27
CA SER A 206 -8.73 10.82 -5.06
C SER A 206 -9.24 11.97 -4.20
N VAL A 207 -9.81 11.66 -3.03
CA VAL A 207 -10.31 12.69 -2.10
C VAL A 207 -9.16 13.55 -1.57
N ILE A 208 -8.05 12.95 -1.14
CA ILE A 208 -6.89 13.69 -0.63
C ILE A 208 -6.27 14.56 -1.71
N THR A 209 -6.20 14.07 -2.96
CA THR A 209 -5.76 14.89 -4.10
C THR A 209 -6.67 16.11 -4.27
N LEU A 210 -7.99 15.93 -4.21
CA LEU A 210 -8.92 17.06 -4.36
C LEU A 210 -8.83 18.05 -3.19
N CYS A 211 -8.86 17.56 -1.95
CA CYS A 211 -8.77 18.40 -0.75
C CYS A 211 -7.45 19.17 -0.68
N SER A 212 -6.32 18.49 -0.94
CA SER A 212 -4.99 19.12 -0.95
C SER A 212 -4.88 20.12 -2.10
N GLY A 213 -5.42 19.80 -3.28
CA GLY A 213 -5.41 20.69 -4.43
C GLY A 213 -6.16 21.98 -4.18
N ILE A 214 -7.38 21.89 -3.64
CA ILE A 214 -8.20 23.05 -3.29
C ILE A 214 -7.53 23.87 -2.18
N GLY A 215 -7.04 23.22 -1.13
CA GLY A 215 -6.39 23.90 -0.01
C GLY A 215 -5.10 24.62 -0.40
N LEU A 216 -4.23 23.97 -1.18
CA LEU A 216 -2.99 24.59 -1.66
C LEU A 216 -3.24 25.71 -2.66
N TRP A 217 -4.27 25.56 -3.51
CA TRP A 217 -4.68 26.61 -4.43
C TRP A 217 -5.19 27.85 -3.68
N LEU A 218 -6.02 27.66 -2.64
CA LEU A 218 -6.52 28.75 -1.80
C LEU A 218 -5.39 29.47 -1.05
N LEU A 219 -4.39 28.72 -0.56
CA LEU A 219 -3.20 29.29 0.07
C LEU A 219 -2.25 29.99 -0.92
N GLY A 220 -2.47 29.85 -2.23
CA GLY A 220 -1.62 30.41 -3.27
C GLY A 220 -0.20 29.85 -3.21
N VAL A 221 -0.06 28.55 -2.92
CA VAL A 221 1.22 27.82 -2.99
C VAL A 221 1.44 27.40 -4.45
N PRO A 222 2.67 27.53 -5.00
CA PRO A 222 2.92 27.16 -6.37
C PRO A 222 2.75 25.64 -6.59
N LEU A 223 2.39 25.29 -7.81
CA LEU A 223 2.11 23.91 -8.22
C LEU A 223 1.10 23.17 -7.31
N PRO A 224 -0.08 23.76 -7.02
CA PRO A 224 -1.04 23.15 -6.09
C PRO A 224 -1.49 21.77 -6.58
N MET A 225 -1.73 21.61 -7.89
CA MET A 225 -2.14 20.32 -8.46
C MET A 225 -1.04 19.26 -8.38
N VAL A 226 0.22 19.62 -8.64
CA VAL A 226 1.35 18.67 -8.57
C VAL A 226 1.53 18.17 -7.15
N ASN A 227 1.57 19.08 -6.18
CA ASN A 227 1.71 18.74 -4.76
C ASN A 227 0.51 17.92 -4.26
N ALA A 228 -0.69 18.23 -4.74
CA ALA A 228 -1.89 17.49 -4.41
C ALA A 228 -1.88 16.05 -4.95
N VAL A 229 -1.45 15.85 -6.19
CA VAL A 229 -1.31 14.49 -6.77
C VAL A 229 -0.21 13.73 -6.04
N ILE A 230 0.91 14.37 -5.70
CA ILE A 230 1.95 13.75 -4.87
C ILE A 230 1.36 13.31 -3.51
N ALA A 231 0.57 14.17 -2.88
CA ALA A 231 -0.07 13.84 -1.61
C ALA A 231 -1.01 12.64 -1.73
N GLY A 232 -1.91 12.65 -2.71
CA GLY A 232 -2.80 11.52 -2.98
C GLY A 232 -2.04 10.23 -3.30
N LEU A 233 -0.98 10.28 -4.11
CA LEU A 233 -0.15 9.11 -4.40
C LEU A 233 0.53 8.55 -3.15
N LEU A 234 1.09 9.43 -2.32
CA LEU A 234 1.80 9.05 -1.10
C LEU A 234 0.87 8.45 -0.04
N THR A 235 -0.42 8.83 0.00
CA THR A 235 -1.45 8.21 0.85
C THR A 235 -1.50 6.68 0.69
N PHE A 236 -1.05 6.11 -0.43
CA PHE A 236 -0.95 4.66 -0.60
C PHE A 236 -0.27 3.95 0.59
N VAL A 237 0.73 4.62 1.19
CA VAL A 237 1.45 4.14 2.36
C VAL A 237 0.99 4.97 3.56
N PRO A 238 0.04 4.49 4.38
CA PRO A 238 -0.44 5.23 5.56
C PRO A 238 0.69 5.64 6.49
N ASN A 239 0.47 6.70 7.26
CA ASN A 239 1.43 7.28 8.21
C ASN A 239 2.68 7.90 7.58
N VAL A 240 3.35 7.18 6.68
CA VAL A 240 4.53 7.66 5.94
C VAL A 240 4.13 8.68 4.89
N GLY A 241 3.07 8.37 4.14
CA GLY A 241 2.60 9.16 3.02
C GLY A 241 2.27 10.61 3.38
N PRO A 242 1.38 10.84 4.37
CA PRO A 242 1.05 12.20 4.81
C PRO A 242 2.28 13.00 5.24
N VAL A 243 3.18 12.40 6.02
CA VAL A 243 4.41 13.07 6.50
C VAL A 243 5.31 13.47 5.33
N LEU A 244 5.56 12.56 4.38
CA LEU A 244 6.40 12.84 3.22
C LEU A 244 5.75 13.85 2.26
N SER A 245 4.42 13.82 2.15
CA SER A 245 3.69 14.66 1.19
C SER A 245 3.67 16.13 1.53
N VAL A 246 3.84 16.50 2.80
CA VAL A 246 3.91 17.89 3.27
C VAL A 246 5.21 18.56 2.84
N ILE A 247 6.28 17.79 2.64
CA ILE A 247 7.63 18.32 2.43
C ILE A 247 7.69 19.18 1.16
N PRO A 248 7.30 18.71 -0.05
CA PRO A 248 7.39 19.53 -1.26
C PRO A 248 6.58 20.85 -1.18
N PRO A 249 5.29 20.87 -0.81
CA PRO A 249 4.53 22.12 -0.76
C PRO A 249 5.00 23.05 0.37
N ALA A 250 5.46 22.52 1.51
CA ALA A 250 6.02 23.35 2.57
C ALA A 250 7.30 24.07 2.13
N LEU A 251 8.22 23.36 1.45
CA LEU A 251 9.43 23.97 0.89
C LEU A 251 9.10 25.04 -0.15
N MET A 252 8.11 24.77 -1.01
CA MET A 252 7.65 25.74 -2.00
C MET A 252 6.98 26.97 -1.37
N ALA A 253 6.26 26.80 -0.26
CA ALA A 253 5.58 27.88 0.44
C ALA A 253 6.55 28.91 1.04
N ILE A 254 7.75 28.49 1.47
CA ILE A 254 8.81 29.38 1.97
C ILE A 254 9.11 30.50 0.98
N SER A 255 9.14 30.18 -0.31
CA SER A 255 9.48 31.15 -1.35
C SER A 255 8.39 32.18 -1.62
N VAL A 256 7.15 31.88 -1.22
CA VAL A 256 6.06 32.84 -1.31
C VAL A 256 6.04 33.72 -0.06
N ALA A 257 5.85 33.12 1.11
CA ALA A 257 5.89 33.81 2.40
C ALA A 257 6.12 32.80 3.55
N PRO A 258 7.00 33.09 4.53
CA PRO A 258 7.32 32.14 5.60
C PRO A 258 6.12 31.66 6.43
N TRP A 259 5.14 32.54 6.69
CA TRP A 259 3.93 32.16 7.44
C TRP A 259 3.08 31.10 6.71
N LYS A 260 3.14 31.03 5.37
CA LYS A 260 2.39 30.04 4.59
C LYS A 260 2.86 28.62 4.86
N VAL A 261 4.09 28.41 5.32
CA VAL A 261 4.60 27.09 5.73
C VAL A 261 3.74 26.53 6.86
N LEU A 262 3.47 27.35 7.89
CA LEU A 262 2.61 26.97 9.00
C LEU A 262 1.17 26.72 8.54
N ALA A 263 0.68 27.53 7.60
CA ALA A 263 -0.66 27.34 7.02
C ALA A 263 -0.76 26.03 6.21
N VAL A 264 0.28 25.65 5.46
CA VAL A 264 0.35 24.36 4.75
C VAL A 264 0.37 23.20 5.74
N ILE A 265 1.18 23.26 6.79
CA ILE A 265 1.22 22.23 7.83
C ILE A 265 -0.16 22.09 8.49
N ALA A 266 -0.77 23.20 8.88
CA ALA A 266 -2.12 23.20 9.47
C ALA A 266 -3.18 22.63 8.52
N LEU A 267 -3.12 22.97 7.23
CA LEU A 267 -3.98 22.41 6.20
C LEU A 267 -3.85 20.88 6.13
N TYR A 268 -2.63 20.36 6.05
CA TYR A 268 -2.40 18.92 5.95
C TYR A 268 -2.79 18.17 7.23
N ILE A 269 -2.59 18.77 8.41
CA ILE A 269 -3.14 18.24 9.66
C ILE A 269 -4.67 18.18 9.57
N GLY A 270 -5.33 19.24 9.09
CA GLY A 270 -6.78 19.24 8.87
C GLY A 270 -7.24 18.14 7.92
N ILE A 271 -6.53 17.95 6.80
CA ILE A 271 -6.80 16.86 5.85
C ILE A 271 -6.60 15.49 6.52
N GLN A 272 -5.56 15.32 7.32
CA GLN A 272 -5.32 14.08 8.07
C GLN A 272 -6.45 13.78 9.07
N GLN A 273 -7.01 14.81 9.70
CA GLN A 273 -8.15 14.66 10.60
C GLN A 273 -9.42 14.26 9.84
N ILE A 274 -9.65 14.82 8.65
CA ILE A 274 -10.75 14.41 7.77
C ILE A 274 -10.56 12.97 7.32
N GLU A 275 -9.34 12.58 6.94
CA GLU A 275 -9.00 11.22 6.57
C GLU A 275 -9.30 10.24 7.70
N SER A 276 -8.78 10.52 8.89
CA SER A 276 -8.85 9.61 10.03
C SER A 276 -10.27 9.50 10.61
N ASN A 277 -11.02 10.60 10.66
CA ASN A 277 -12.33 10.65 11.31
C ASN A 277 -13.51 10.42 10.37
N LEU A 278 -13.37 10.71 9.07
CA LEU A 278 -14.48 10.63 8.10
C LEU A 278 -14.20 9.60 7.01
N LEU A 279 -13.07 9.71 6.29
CA LEU A 279 -12.80 8.85 5.13
C LEU A 279 -12.55 7.40 5.55
N THR A 280 -11.73 7.22 6.59
CA THR A 280 -11.38 5.91 7.15
C THR A 280 -12.63 5.10 7.53
N PRO A 281 -13.56 5.58 8.37
CA PRO A 281 -14.77 4.82 8.69
C PRO A 281 -15.73 4.65 7.49
N LEU A 282 -15.80 5.61 6.57
CA LEU A 282 -16.65 5.50 5.38
C LEU A 282 -16.18 4.36 4.46
N VAL A 283 -14.87 4.23 4.28
CA VAL A 283 -14.24 3.18 3.46
C VAL A 283 -14.23 1.84 4.20
N MET A 284 -13.95 1.85 5.51
CA MET A 284 -13.82 0.64 6.32
C MET A 284 -15.15 -0.01 6.71
N LYS A 285 -16.30 0.67 6.56
CA LYS A 285 -17.63 0.05 6.79
C LYS A 285 -17.88 -1.24 6.00
N GLN A 286 -17.11 -1.49 4.94
CA GLN A 286 -17.21 -2.68 4.08
C GLN A 286 -15.96 -3.58 4.14
N GLN A 287 -14.97 -3.28 5.00
CA GLN A 287 -13.67 -3.93 5.01
C GLN A 287 -13.22 -4.30 6.41
N VAL A 288 -12.26 -5.23 6.49
CA VAL A 288 -11.73 -5.68 7.76
C VAL A 288 -10.95 -4.54 8.42
N SER A 289 -11.32 -4.21 9.67
CA SER A 289 -10.70 -3.11 10.39
C SER A 289 -9.27 -3.46 10.78
N LEU A 290 -8.31 -2.85 10.09
CA LEU A 290 -6.92 -2.92 10.51
C LEU A 290 -6.69 -1.95 11.65
N LEU A 291 -6.24 -2.47 12.80
CA LEU A 291 -5.86 -1.63 13.92
C LEU A 291 -4.66 -0.75 13.50
N PRO A 292 -4.62 0.55 13.85
CA PRO A 292 -3.52 1.45 13.50
C PRO A 292 -2.13 0.93 13.93
N ALA A 293 -2.07 0.25 15.07
CA ALA A 293 -0.83 -0.36 15.53
C ALA A 293 -0.35 -1.50 14.60
N VAL A 294 -1.28 -2.30 14.07
CA VAL A 294 -0.97 -3.41 13.14
C VAL A 294 -0.50 -2.86 11.81
N THR A 295 -1.12 -1.79 11.29
CA THR A 295 -0.70 -1.17 10.04
C THR A 295 0.71 -0.60 10.16
N LEU A 296 0.99 0.21 11.19
CA LEU A 296 2.33 0.75 11.45
C LEU A 296 3.38 -0.34 11.63
N LEU A 297 3.12 -1.34 12.48
CA LEU A 297 4.08 -2.39 12.75
C LEU A 297 4.37 -3.22 11.50
N SER A 298 3.34 -3.54 10.71
CA SER A 298 3.51 -4.25 9.43
C SER A 298 4.38 -3.46 8.45
N GLN A 299 4.17 -2.14 8.34
CA GLN A 299 4.95 -1.28 7.46
C GLN A 299 6.43 -1.30 7.84
N VAL A 300 6.73 -1.17 9.14
CA VAL A 300 8.11 -1.22 9.65
C VAL A 300 8.74 -2.59 9.40
N ILE A 301 8.03 -3.68 9.72
CA ILE A 301 8.52 -5.04 9.51
C ILE A 301 8.82 -5.26 8.03
N PHE A 302 7.84 -5.07 7.14
CA PHE A 302 8.04 -5.35 5.72
C PHE A 302 9.06 -4.40 5.07
N ALA A 303 9.15 -3.14 5.53
CA ALA A 303 10.20 -2.22 5.09
C ALA A 303 11.60 -2.71 5.45
N VAL A 304 11.79 -3.24 6.66
CA VAL A 304 13.10 -3.77 7.10
C VAL A 304 13.46 -5.05 6.33
N PHE A 305 12.51 -5.95 6.09
CA PHE A 305 12.79 -7.24 5.44
C PHE A 305 12.95 -7.15 3.91
N PHE A 306 12.18 -6.28 3.27
CA PHE A 306 12.04 -6.23 1.81
C PHE A 306 12.23 -4.82 1.22
N GLY A 307 12.63 -3.83 2.03
CA GLY A 307 12.85 -2.47 1.58
C GLY A 307 11.56 -1.76 1.15
N LEU A 308 11.68 -0.86 0.17
CA LEU A 308 10.58 -0.02 -0.32
C LEU A 308 9.42 -0.85 -0.89
N LEU A 309 9.74 -1.95 -1.61
CA LEU A 309 8.71 -2.86 -2.13
C LEU A 309 7.92 -3.50 -0.99
N GLY A 310 8.58 -3.91 0.09
CA GLY A 310 7.92 -4.40 1.30
C GLY A 310 6.98 -3.39 1.92
N LEU A 311 7.43 -2.14 2.05
CA LEU A 311 6.61 -1.06 2.58
C LEU A 311 5.34 -0.84 1.75
N PHE A 312 5.47 -0.86 0.41
CA PHE A 312 4.34 -0.73 -0.51
C PHE A 312 3.36 -1.91 -0.39
N LEU A 313 3.88 -3.13 -0.28
CA LEU A 313 3.07 -4.34 -0.21
C LEU A 313 2.59 -4.71 1.20
N ALA A 314 2.98 -3.96 2.23
CA ALA A 314 2.68 -4.26 3.62
C ALA A 314 1.17 -4.44 3.87
N LEU A 315 0.36 -3.52 3.35
CA LEU A 315 -1.10 -3.57 3.54
C LEU A 315 -1.77 -4.73 2.80
N PRO A 316 -1.54 -4.97 1.49
CA PRO A 316 -2.04 -6.17 0.82
C PRO A 316 -1.67 -7.46 1.55
N LEU A 317 -0.43 -7.55 2.04
CA LEU A 317 0.04 -8.70 2.81
C LEU A 317 -0.74 -8.87 4.11
N VAL A 318 -0.95 -7.78 4.86
CA VAL A 318 -1.74 -7.81 6.11
C VAL A 318 -3.19 -8.19 5.85
N VAL A 319 -3.82 -7.66 4.81
CA VAL A 319 -5.22 -7.99 4.45
C VAL A 319 -5.36 -9.49 4.20
N ILE A 320 -4.46 -10.08 3.42
CA ILE A 320 -4.48 -11.52 3.15
C ILE A 320 -4.17 -12.31 4.42
N LEU A 321 -3.14 -11.91 5.18
CA LEU A 321 -2.77 -12.58 6.42
C LEU A 321 -3.95 -12.60 7.40
N GLN A 322 -4.73 -11.54 7.46
CA GLN A 322 -5.92 -11.46 8.29
C GLN A 322 -7.03 -12.41 7.84
N VAL A 323 -7.29 -12.53 6.53
CA VAL A 323 -8.22 -13.54 6.01
C VAL A 323 -7.73 -14.95 6.34
N TRP A 324 -6.44 -15.23 6.17
CA TRP A 324 -5.85 -16.52 6.52
C TRP A 324 -5.97 -16.83 8.01
N LEU A 325 -5.66 -15.88 8.89
CA LEU A 325 -5.82 -16.04 10.33
C LEU A 325 -7.28 -16.29 10.72
N LYS A 326 -8.24 -15.56 10.12
CA LYS A 326 -9.66 -15.76 10.40
C LYS A 326 -10.16 -17.12 9.90
N GLU A 327 -9.96 -17.43 8.63
CA GLU A 327 -10.55 -18.62 8.01
C GLU A 327 -9.83 -19.91 8.42
N LEU A 328 -8.49 -19.91 8.46
CA LEU A 328 -7.74 -21.13 8.77
C LEU A 328 -7.58 -21.34 10.27
N LEU A 329 -7.08 -20.33 10.98
CA LEU A 329 -6.75 -20.51 12.39
C LEU A 329 -8.01 -20.47 13.26
N VAL A 330 -8.91 -19.50 13.05
CA VAL A 330 -10.11 -19.37 13.88
C VAL A 330 -11.21 -20.32 13.44
N GLU A 331 -11.65 -20.27 12.18
CA GLU A 331 -12.78 -21.08 11.74
C GLU A 331 -12.45 -22.57 11.60
N ASP A 332 -11.37 -22.92 10.89
CA ASP A 332 -11.07 -24.32 10.62
C ASP A 332 -10.38 -25.04 11.78
N ILE A 333 -9.43 -24.38 12.45
CA ILE A 333 -8.72 -24.96 13.59
C ILE A 333 -9.52 -24.71 14.87
N LEU A 334 -9.51 -23.52 15.45
CA LEU A 334 -10.02 -23.26 16.82
C LEU A 334 -11.51 -23.60 17.00
N ASN A 335 -12.39 -23.20 16.09
CA ASN A 335 -13.83 -23.44 16.21
C ASN A 335 -14.23 -24.91 15.96
N SER A 336 -13.35 -25.73 15.36
CA SER A 336 -13.60 -27.16 15.22
C SER A 336 -13.51 -27.92 16.56
N TRP A 337 -12.85 -27.35 17.57
CA TRP A 337 -12.71 -27.95 18.92
C TRP A 337 -13.95 -27.75 19.78
N THR A 338 -14.82 -26.79 19.45
CA THR A 338 -16.00 -26.44 20.25
C THR A 338 -17.30 -27.08 19.77
N GLN A 339 -17.34 -27.72 18.60
CA GLN A 339 -18.51 -28.48 18.18
C GLN A 339 -18.47 -29.91 18.76
N PRO A 340 -19.39 -30.30 19.67
CA PRO A 340 -19.48 -31.68 20.10
C PRO A 340 -19.82 -32.53 18.88
N VAL A 341 -19.07 -33.64 18.72
CA VAL A 341 -19.24 -34.64 17.66
C VAL A 341 -20.65 -35.25 17.73
N ARG A 342 -21.66 -34.57 17.19
CA ARG A 342 -23.02 -35.10 17.01
C ARG A 342 -23.22 -35.51 15.56
N LYS A 343 -22.36 -36.38 15.03
CA LYS A 343 -22.52 -37.00 13.70
C LYS A 343 -22.04 -38.46 13.67
N LEU A 344 -22.45 -39.30 14.63
CA LEU A 344 -22.25 -40.76 14.52
C LEU A 344 -23.44 -41.63 14.99
N GLY A 345 -24.62 -41.07 15.28
CA GLY A 345 -25.70 -41.85 15.92
C GLY A 345 -27.04 -42.01 15.19
N GLN A 346 -27.24 -41.45 13.99
CA GLN A 346 -28.60 -41.36 13.40
C GLN A 346 -28.77 -42.03 12.02
N ARG A 347 -27.91 -43.00 11.68
CA ARG A 347 -28.05 -43.78 10.43
C ARG A 347 -28.47 -45.23 10.59
N SER A 348 -28.75 -45.72 11.80
CA SER A 348 -29.03 -47.15 12.03
C SER A 348 -30.44 -47.50 12.53
N SER A 349 -31.41 -46.58 12.53
CA SER A 349 -32.76 -46.85 13.10
C SER A 349 -33.93 -46.64 12.14
N LEU A 350 -33.71 -46.71 10.82
CA LEU A 350 -34.80 -46.56 9.82
C LEU A 350 -34.90 -47.75 8.85
N SER A 351 -34.32 -48.91 9.17
CA SER A 351 -34.41 -50.12 8.34
C SER A 351 -35.10 -51.30 9.01
N ASP A 352 -35.84 -51.09 10.10
CA ASP A 352 -36.62 -52.14 10.72
C ASP A 352 -37.98 -51.56 11.17
N HIS A 353 -39.06 -52.31 10.95
CA HIS A 353 -40.48 -51.89 10.89
C HIS A 353 -40.86 -51.36 9.49
N THR A 354 -41.56 -52.06 8.61
CA THR A 354 -42.61 -53.08 8.80
C THR A 354 -42.87 -53.76 7.45
N GLN A 355 -42.49 -55.02 7.30
CA GLN A 355 -43.17 -56.00 6.45
C GLN A 355 -43.61 -57.15 7.36
N VAL A 356 -44.84 -57.11 7.89
CA VAL A 356 -45.65 -58.31 8.18
C VAL A 356 -47.11 -57.85 8.29
N SER A 357 -47.96 -58.26 7.34
CA SER A 357 -49.30 -58.83 7.59
C SER A 357 -50.07 -58.90 6.27
N SER A 358 -49.99 -60.06 5.64
CA SER A 358 -51.04 -60.61 4.77
C SER A 358 -52.27 -60.96 5.59
N GLY A 359 -53.45 -60.55 5.12
CA GLY A 359 -54.78 -60.94 5.60
C GLY A 359 -55.82 -60.46 4.60
#